data_AF-A0A2U1CDM7-F1
#
_entry.id   AF-A0A2U1CDM7-F1
#
_cell.length_a   1.000
_cell.length_b   1.000
_cell.length_c   1.000
_cell.angle_alpha   90.00
_cell.angle_beta   90.00
_cell.angle_gamma   90.00
#
_symmetry.space_group_name_H-M   'P 1'
#
loop_
_entity.id
_entity.type
_entity.pdbx_description
1 polymer ?
#
loop_
_entity_poly.entity_id
_entity_poly.type
_entity_poly.pdbx_seq_one_letter_code
_entity_poly.pdbx_strand_id
1 'polypeptide(L)'
;MKSMSSRALALALSLTVLSACGSALAAEDDTMLISPAPSGIAVQLNGEALTFTDAVPVAQDGRTFLPFRAVFEAMGAEVSNEGNTITAVRDGKTLTMTIGSTEATLTEGGASSAITMDVAPYVDSTTWRTYVPVRFAAQAFGCAVGWDQDNQTAVIVDTEKLLDAALAEHQFTYMEKYLAYNQQFQEGIWDISAQFDGSATMFGAGPLSFQGSMDGTTADSLQMAAAMNLKMDLTAFLDAMSQVAGQASELTAEDQALLDALKSEGMDMEIRADMEKGVMYLTMGGSALETLGLPADTWYSFDMASMYGQMGLDYTALIDASKTMDASALLQTALQSADLSDKDTAYATVSALVNGAAKVLADDSFVKSGDNYTTTYALEEDGTKVTLSFTLTMQSDKVVGYELSMDSSTSVDDGEGGQITTTTAMKAGMDAENHMTATVSMGMDPLMDLSLNITGDYAAGDQTPETELPAGATVVPYEQLIAGALGG
;
A
#
# COMPACT_ATOMS: atom_id res chain seq x y z
N MET A 1 -12.62 6.29 -21.07
CA MET A 1 -12.00 7.59 -20.85
C MET A 1 -11.97 7.86 -19.35
N LYS A 2 -13.02 8.39 -18.69
CA LYS A 2 -13.01 8.59 -17.21
C LYS A 2 -12.56 7.37 -16.36
N SER A 3 -13.03 6.16 -16.66
CA SER A 3 -12.66 4.95 -15.90
C SER A 3 -11.19 4.54 -16.07
N MET A 4 -10.57 4.73 -17.24
CA MET A 4 -9.17 4.37 -17.45
C MET A 4 -8.22 5.44 -16.92
N SER A 5 -8.56 6.72 -17.06
CA SER A 5 -7.78 7.82 -16.45
C SER A 5 -7.80 7.75 -14.92
N SER A 6 -8.92 7.30 -14.33
CA SER A 6 -9.01 6.95 -12.91
C SER A 6 -8.01 5.84 -12.56
N ARG A 7 -8.10 4.66 -13.18
CA ARG A 7 -7.20 3.50 -12.92
C ARG A 7 -5.69 3.84 -12.94
N ALA A 8 -5.29 4.79 -13.78
CA ALA A 8 -3.89 5.22 -13.92
C ALA A 8 -3.41 6.02 -12.70
N LEU A 9 -4.28 6.85 -12.15
CA LEU A 9 -3.99 7.68 -10.99
C LEU A 9 -3.99 6.82 -9.71
N ALA A 10 -4.77 5.73 -9.65
CA ALA A 10 -4.75 4.74 -8.57
C ALA A 10 -3.36 4.15 -8.33
N LEU A 11 -2.74 3.69 -9.42
CA LEU A 11 -1.43 3.05 -9.40
C LEU A 11 -0.36 4.06 -8.95
N ALA A 12 -0.42 5.30 -9.44
CA ALA A 12 0.53 6.33 -9.07
C ALA A 12 0.34 6.87 -7.64
N LEU A 13 -0.89 6.98 -7.15
CA LEU A 13 -1.17 7.34 -5.76
C LEU A 13 -0.66 6.26 -4.79
N SER A 14 -0.74 4.99 -5.16
CA SER A 14 -0.12 3.92 -4.36
C SER A 14 1.41 4.07 -4.30
N LEU A 15 2.07 4.44 -5.40
CA LEU A 15 3.52 4.66 -5.42
C LEU A 15 3.96 5.95 -4.70
N THR A 16 3.19 7.05 -4.80
CA THR A 16 3.52 8.32 -4.14
C THR A 16 3.19 8.31 -2.65
N VAL A 17 2.13 7.62 -2.21
CA VAL A 17 1.80 7.49 -0.78
C VAL A 17 2.83 6.62 -0.05
N LEU A 18 3.33 5.55 -0.66
CA LEU A 18 4.47 4.79 -0.08
C LEU A 18 5.73 5.66 0.09
N SER A 19 5.94 6.63 -0.81
CA SER A 19 7.11 7.52 -0.76
C SER A 19 6.93 8.68 0.24
N ALA A 20 5.70 9.17 0.44
CA ALA A 20 5.39 10.25 1.39
C ALA A 20 5.25 9.76 2.85
N CYS A 21 4.97 8.47 3.08
CA CYS A 21 4.97 7.89 4.43
C CYS A 21 6.38 7.68 5.01
N GLY A 22 7.44 7.84 4.20
CA GLY A 22 8.84 7.68 4.64
C GLY A 22 9.43 8.88 5.39
N SER A 23 8.76 10.04 5.39
CA SER A 23 9.29 11.29 5.98
C SER A 23 8.47 11.83 7.16
N ALA A 24 7.55 11.04 7.73
CA ALA A 24 6.84 11.40 8.97
C ALA A 24 7.63 11.09 10.26
N LEU A 25 8.94 10.82 10.19
CA LEU A 25 9.85 10.75 11.34
C LEU A 25 10.91 11.86 11.26
N ALA A 26 10.49 13.13 11.23
CA ALA A 26 11.35 14.27 11.61
C ALA A 26 10.54 15.56 11.68
N ALA A 27 9.91 15.84 12.81
CA ALA A 27 9.78 17.16 13.44
C ALA A 27 8.69 17.11 14.52
N GLU A 28 9.02 16.65 15.72
CA GLU A 28 8.29 17.02 16.92
C GLU A 28 9.14 18.07 17.65
N ASP A 29 8.83 19.36 17.47
CA ASP A 29 9.21 20.39 18.44
C ASP A 29 7.95 20.78 19.21
N ASP A 30 7.79 20.12 20.35
CA ASP A 30 6.69 20.30 21.28
C ASP A 30 6.85 21.66 22.00
N THR A 31 6.16 22.69 21.51
CA THR A 31 5.85 23.87 22.30
C THR A 31 4.34 24.05 22.42
N MET A 32 3.78 23.36 23.41
CA MET A 32 2.40 23.52 23.84
C MET A 32 2.07 24.97 24.20
N LEU A 33 1.29 25.62 23.33
CA LEU A 33 0.50 26.80 23.67
C LEU A 33 -0.97 26.38 23.77
N ILE A 34 -1.42 26.16 25.00
CA ILE A 34 -2.83 25.93 25.32
C ILE A 34 -3.60 27.21 25.00
N SER A 35 -4.24 27.26 23.82
CA SER A 35 -5.35 28.19 23.56
C SER A 35 -6.66 27.58 24.07
N PRO A 36 -7.58 28.37 24.64
CA PRO A 36 -8.87 27.87 25.09
C PRO A 36 -9.72 27.45 23.87
N ALA A 37 -10.19 26.21 23.89
CA ALA A 37 -11.07 25.63 22.87
C ALA A 37 -12.36 26.46 22.66
N PRO A 38 -12.82 26.63 21.41
CA PRO A 38 -14.14 27.18 21.15
C PRO A 38 -15.23 26.26 21.73
N SER A 39 -16.33 26.85 22.19
CA SER A 39 -17.43 26.12 22.80
C SER A 39 -18.30 25.40 21.75
N GLY A 40 -17.94 24.16 21.40
CA GLY A 40 -18.74 23.27 20.55
C GLY A 40 -17.90 22.47 19.56
N ILE A 41 -18.46 21.36 19.05
CA ILE A 41 -17.83 20.56 17.99
C ILE A 41 -18.14 21.21 16.64
N ALA A 42 -17.09 21.46 15.85
CA ALA A 42 -17.21 21.98 14.49
C ALA A 42 -17.06 20.86 13.46
N VAL A 43 -17.49 21.13 12.23
CA VAL A 43 -17.29 20.25 11.08
C VAL A 43 -16.77 21.07 9.92
N GLN A 44 -15.73 20.56 9.26
CA GLN A 44 -15.19 21.11 8.03
C GLN A 44 -15.42 20.11 6.90
N LEU A 45 -15.86 20.57 5.74
CA LEU A 45 -15.99 19.79 4.52
C LEU A 45 -15.18 20.47 3.43
N ASN A 46 -14.18 19.76 2.89
CA ASN A 46 -13.32 20.24 1.81
C ASN A 46 -12.65 21.60 2.12
N GLY A 47 -12.15 21.75 3.34
CA GLY A 47 -11.53 23.00 3.80
C GLY A 47 -12.52 24.08 4.26
N GLU A 48 -13.82 23.93 4.00
CA GLU A 48 -14.84 24.91 4.37
C GLU A 48 -15.60 24.52 5.64
N ALA A 49 -15.83 25.48 6.54
CA ALA A 49 -16.60 25.24 7.76
C ALA A 49 -18.08 25.03 7.43
N LEU A 50 -18.64 23.90 7.87
CA LEU A 50 -20.07 23.64 7.78
C LEU A 50 -20.82 24.36 8.88
N THR A 51 -21.89 25.06 8.49
CA THR A 51 -22.77 25.76 9.43
C THR A 51 -24.02 24.95 9.68
N PHE A 52 -24.42 24.90 10.95
CA PHE A 52 -25.61 24.17 11.36
C PHE A 52 -26.62 25.11 12.01
N THR A 53 -27.83 25.20 11.46
CA THR A 53 -28.88 26.11 11.94
C THR A 53 -29.90 25.46 12.87
N ASP A 54 -30.15 24.16 12.67
CA ASP A 54 -31.29 23.46 13.28
C ASP A 54 -30.91 22.46 14.37
N ALA A 55 -29.68 21.95 14.32
CA ALA A 55 -29.12 21.00 15.27
C ALA A 55 -27.60 21.05 15.18
N VAL A 56 -26.88 20.88 16.29
CA VAL A 56 -25.42 20.96 16.32
C VAL A 56 -24.79 19.57 16.44
N PRO A 57 -23.54 19.37 15.97
CA PRO A 57 -22.74 18.20 16.30
C PRO A 57 -22.65 17.94 17.80
N VAL A 58 -22.66 16.67 18.21
CA VAL A 58 -22.58 16.28 19.63
C VAL A 58 -21.56 15.17 19.83
N ALA A 59 -20.83 15.23 20.94
CA ALA A 59 -20.00 14.12 21.40
C ALA A 59 -20.81 13.31 22.41
N GLN A 60 -20.95 12.01 22.15
CA GLN A 60 -21.59 11.07 23.06
C GLN A 60 -20.78 9.76 23.07
N ASP A 61 -20.51 9.22 24.26
CA ASP A 61 -19.83 7.93 24.44
C ASP A 61 -18.48 7.81 23.69
N GLY A 62 -17.70 8.91 23.65
CA GLY A 62 -16.42 8.96 22.94
C GLY A 62 -16.55 8.90 21.42
N ARG A 63 -17.72 9.28 20.88
CA ARG A 63 -18.02 9.33 19.45
C ARG A 63 -18.66 10.68 19.10
N THR A 64 -18.32 11.19 17.92
CA THR A 64 -18.92 12.40 17.36
C THR A 64 -20.10 12.03 16.48
N PHE A 65 -21.27 12.54 16.83
CA PHE A 65 -22.51 12.41 16.08
C PHE A 65 -22.86 13.71 15.39
N LEU A 66 -23.30 13.61 14.14
CA LEU A 66 -23.66 14.77 13.34
C LEU A 66 -25.15 14.73 12.96
N PRO A 67 -25.80 15.91 12.82
CA PRO A 67 -27.12 16.00 12.22
C PRO A 67 -27.10 15.44 10.79
N PHE A 68 -27.74 14.29 10.61
CA PHE A 68 -27.66 13.47 9.40
C PHE A 68 -27.95 14.29 8.13
N ARG A 69 -29.10 14.98 8.09
CA ARG A 69 -29.51 15.72 6.90
C ARG A 69 -28.52 16.80 6.49
N ALA A 70 -28.07 17.62 7.44
CA ALA A 70 -27.22 18.78 7.16
C ALA A 70 -25.88 18.37 6.53
N VAL A 71 -25.27 17.30 7.05
CA VAL A 71 -23.97 16.82 6.55
C VAL A 71 -24.10 16.17 5.18
N PHE A 72 -25.08 15.29 5.02
CA PHE A 72 -25.24 14.53 3.78
C PHE A 72 -25.70 15.43 2.62
N GLU A 73 -26.58 16.39 2.88
CA GLU A 73 -26.95 17.39 1.87
C GLU A 73 -25.75 18.29 1.52
N ALA A 74 -24.90 18.66 2.49
CA ALA A 74 -23.66 19.39 2.21
C ALA A 74 -22.66 18.58 1.38
N MET A 75 -22.67 17.24 1.53
CA MET A 75 -21.96 16.30 0.67
C MET A 75 -22.66 16.07 -0.67
N GLY A 76 -23.79 16.72 -0.97
CA GLY A 76 -24.52 16.58 -2.22
C GLY A 76 -25.44 15.36 -2.32
N ALA A 77 -25.71 14.67 -1.20
CA ALA A 77 -26.65 13.57 -1.15
C ALA A 77 -28.11 14.04 -0.99
N GLU A 78 -29.03 13.37 -1.67
CA GLU A 78 -30.46 13.50 -1.44
C GLU A 78 -30.87 12.66 -0.23
N VAL A 79 -31.45 13.32 0.78
CA VAL A 79 -31.78 12.67 2.06
C VAL A 79 -33.28 12.53 2.25
N SER A 80 -33.73 11.31 2.49
CA SER A 80 -35.11 10.97 2.83
C SER A 80 -35.21 10.14 4.12
N ASN A 81 -36.38 10.18 4.75
CA ASN A 81 -36.69 9.36 5.92
C ASN A 81 -38.11 8.81 5.76
N GLU A 82 -38.26 7.49 5.91
CA GLU A 82 -39.53 6.79 5.94
C GLU A 82 -39.63 5.93 7.21
N GLY A 83 -40.42 6.38 8.18
CA GLY A 83 -40.54 5.72 9.48
C GLY A 83 -39.22 5.79 10.27
N ASN A 84 -38.61 4.63 10.49
CA ASN A 84 -37.30 4.50 11.15
C ASN A 84 -36.15 4.32 10.14
N THR A 85 -36.44 4.37 8.85
CA THR A 85 -35.46 4.12 7.79
C THR A 85 -35.01 5.43 7.21
N ILE A 86 -33.73 5.74 7.34
CA ILE A 86 -33.11 6.91 6.73
C ILE A 86 -32.32 6.48 5.50
N THR A 87 -32.50 7.22 4.40
CA THR A 87 -31.86 6.93 3.12
C THR A 87 -31.15 8.17 2.62
N ALA A 88 -29.90 8.00 2.19
CA ALA A 88 -29.12 9.02 1.48
C ALA A 88 -28.73 8.48 0.11
N VAL A 89 -28.91 9.28 -0.94
CA VAL A 89 -28.58 8.92 -2.32
C VAL A 89 -27.64 9.95 -2.91
N ARG A 90 -26.50 9.51 -3.45
CA ARG A 90 -25.54 10.36 -4.16
C ARG A 90 -24.84 9.55 -5.24
N ASP A 91 -24.71 10.10 -6.45
CA ASP A 91 -23.90 9.54 -7.53
C ASP A 91 -24.15 8.04 -7.83
N GLY A 92 -25.40 7.58 -7.68
CA GLY A 92 -25.79 6.18 -7.89
C GLY A 92 -25.56 5.25 -6.68
N LYS A 93 -24.95 5.75 -5.61
CA LYS A 93 -24.82 5.10 -4.31
C LYS A 93 -26.05 5.39 -3.45
N THR A 94 -26.65 4.35 -2.89
CA THR A 94 -27.78 4.45 -1.96
C THR A 94 -27.38 3.86 -0.61
N LEU A 95 -27.27 4.71 0.39
CA LEU A 95 -27.06 4.31 1.78
C LEU A 95 -28.39 4.25 2.51
N THR A 96 -28.73 3.09 3.06
CA THR A 96 -29.92 2.88 3.90
C THR A 96 -29.48 2.51 5.31
N MET A 97 -29.98 3.22 6.31
CA MET A 97 -29.76 2.92 7.72
C MET A 97 -31.09 2.87 8.47
N THR A 98 -31.12 2.12 9.57
CA THR A 98 -32.30 2.05 10.44
C THR A 98 -31.97 2.64 11.81
N ILE A 99 -32.82 3.53 12.31
CA ILE A 99 -32.71 4.11 13.65
C ILE A 99 -32.66 2.99 14.70
N GLY A 100 -31.66 3.02 15.57
CA GLY A 100 -31.45 2.01 16.61
C GLY A 100 -30.78 0.71 16.13
N SER A 101 -30.42 0.60 14.85
CA SER A 101 -29.64 -0.51 14.29
C SER A 101 -28.22 -0.07 13.99
N THR A 102 -27.25 -0.94 14.26
CA THR A 102 -25.86 -0.79 13.79
C THR A 102 -25.67 -1.32 12.38
N GLU A 103 -26.65 -2.03 11.82
CA GLU A 103 -26.60 -2.52 10.44
C GLU A 103 -27.12 -1.46 9.47
N ALA A 104 -26.38 -1.27 8.39
CA ALA A 104 -26.70 -0.42 7.26
C ALA A 104 -26.45 -1.16 5.95
N THR A 105 -27.01 -0.65 4.86
CA THR A 105 -26.84 -1.21 3.52
C THR A 105 -26.39 -0.11 2.57
N LEU A 106 -25.28 -0.35 1.86
CA LEU A 106 -24.85 0.47 0.74
C LEU A 106 -25.17 -0.26 -0.55
N THR A 107 -25.84 0.40 -1.48
CA THR A 107 -26.14 -0.14 -2.81
C THR A 107 -25.48 0.71 -3.87
N GLU A 108 -24.69 0.09 -4.74
CA GLU A 108 -24.00 0.73 -5.85
C GLU A 108 -23.99 -0.22 -7.06
N GLY A 109 -24.20 0.30 -8.27
CA GLY A 109 -24.18 -0.52 -9.48
C GLY A 109 -25.22 -1.65 -9.53
N GLY A 110 -26.23 -1.64 -8.65
CA GLY A 110 -27.24 -2.70 -8.50
C GLY A 110 -26.84 -3.83 -7.55
N ALA A 111 -25.65 -3.79 -6.94
CA ALA A 111 -25.23 -4.69 -5.88
C ALA A 111 -25.40 -4.01 -4.51
N SER A 112 -25.76 -4.78 -3.48
CA SER A 112 -25.92 -4.28 -2.11
C SER A 112 -24.93 -4.97 -1.17
N SER A 113 -24.19 -4.17 -0.39
CA SER A 113 -23.30 -4.62 0.68
C SER A 113 -23.84 -4.18 2.05
N ALA A 114 -23.72 -5.06 3.04
CA ALA A 114 -24.04 -4.72 4.42
C ALA A 114 -22.82 -4.04 5.06
N ILE A 115 -23.04 -2.92 5.75
CA ILE A 115 -22.00 -2.20 6.49
C ILE A 115 -22.41 -2.14 7.96
N THR A 116 -21.48 -2.44 8.85
CA THR A 116 -21.70 -2.36 10.31
C THR A 116 -21.14 -1.06 10.86
N MET A 117 -21.97 -0.33 11.61
CA MET A 117 -21.60 0.85 12.37
C MET A 117 -21.18 0.49 13.79
N ASP A 118 -20.19 1.21 14.33
CA ASP A 118 -19.80 1.11 15.75
C ASP A 118 -20.95 1.49 16.70
N VAL A 119 -21.82 2.41 16.27
CA VAL A 119 -22.92 2.96 17.06
C VAL A 119 -24.11 3.23 16.17
N ALA A 120 -25.31 2.92 16.66
CA ALA A 120 -26.54 3.09 15.90
C ALA A 120 -26.93 4.58 15.73
N PRO A 121 -27.50 4.97 14.58
CA PRO A 121 -28.19 6.24 14.44
C PRO A 121 -29.32 6.37 15.44
N TYR A 122 -29.54 7.58 15.95
CA TYR A 122 -30.63 7.86 16.88
C TYR A 122 -31.37 9.15 16.53
N VAL A 123 -32.57 9.30 17.07
CA VAL A 123 -33.33 10.56 17.00
C VAL A 123 -33.17 11.25 18.35
N ASP A 124 -32.63 12.46 18.34
CA ASP A 124 -32.54 13.27 19.56
C ASP A 124 -33.94 13.72 19.99
N SER A 125 -34.30 13.46 21.24
CA SER A 125 -35.65 13.73 21.76
C SER A 125 -35.96 15.21 21.94
N THR A 126 -34.95 16.08 21.91
CA THR A 126 -35.10 17.53 22.15
C THR A 126 -35.29 18.27 20.83
N THR A 127 -34.48 17.95 19.84
CA THR A 127 -34.44 18.59 18.52
C THR A 127 -35.27 17.85 17.47
N TRP A 128 -35.66 16.59 17.74
CA TRP A 128 -36.29 15.68 16.77
C TRP A 128 -35.49 15.57 15.47
N ARG A 129 -34.16 15.66 15.58
CA ARG A 129 -33.23 15.47 14.48
C ARG A 129 -32.55 14.13 14.59
N THR A 130 -32.28 13.53 13.44
CA THR A 130 -31.54 12.28 13.35
C THR A 130 -30.05 12.57 13.43
N TYR A 131 -29.37 11.82 14.28
CA TYR A 131 -27.95 11.86 14.50
C TYR A 131 -27.30 10.56 14.04
N VAL A 132 -26.17 10.68 13.36
CA VAL A 132 -25.38 9.55 12.83
C VAL A 132 -23.90 9.71 13.18
N PRO A 133 -23.15 8.62 13.34
CA PRO A 133 -21.70 8.69 13.54
C PRO A 133 -20.99 9.33 12.33
N VAL A 134 -20.11 10.29 12.58
CA VAL A 134 -19.41 11.05 11.50
C VAL A 134 -18.62 10.17 10.54
N ARG A 135 -17.86 9.20 11.08
CA ARG A 135 -16.96 8.35 10.29
C ARG A 135 -17.75 7.53 9.27
N PHE A 136 -18.86 6.95 9.71
CA PHE A 136 -19.73 6.16 8.85
C PHE A 136 -20.40 7.01 7.77
N ALA A 137 -20.86 8.21 8.15
CA ALA A 137 -21.52 9.14 7.25
C ALA A 137 -20.66 9.55 6.05
N ALA A 138 -19.38 9.74 6.29
CA ALA A 138 -18.42 10.14 5.28
C ALA A 138 -17.92 8.95 4.44
N GLN A 139 -17.61 7.82 5.08
CA GLN A 139 -17.07 6.64 4.37
C GLN A 139 -18.02 6.10 3.30
N ALA A 140 -19.33 6.10 3.58
CA ALA A 140 -20.35 5.61 2.65
C ALA A 140 -20.40 6.37 1.31
N PHE A 141 -19.85 7.58 1.25
CA PHE A 141 -19.82 8.42 0.06
C PHE A 141 -18.40 8.75 -0.43
N GLY A 142 -17.42 7.90 -0.11
CA GLY A 142 -16.05 8.09 -0.61
C GLY A 142 -15.29 9.22 0.08
N CYS A 143 -15.73 9.69 1.24
CA CYS A 143 -15.05 10.75 1.98
C CYS A 143 -14.08 10.16 3.02
N ALA A 144 -12.93 10.81 3.21
CA ALA A 144 -12.02 10.58 4.31
C ALA A 144 -12.39 11.48 5.51
N VAL A 145 -12.14 11.02 6.74
CA VAL A 145 -12.47 11.76 7.97
C VAL A 145 -11.29 11.76 8.93
N GLY A 146 -10.91 12.95 9.37
CA GLY A 146 -10.01 13.19 10.49
C GLY A 146 -10.67 13.89 11.66
N TRP A 147 -9.93 13.97 12.76
CA TRP A 147 -10.33 14.68 13.95
C TRP A 147 -9.20 15.61 14.39
N ASP A 148 -9.49 16.90 14.37
CA ASP A 148 -8.64 17.93 14.94
C ASP A 148 -8.99 18.12 16.42
N GLN A 149 -8.07 17.65 17.26
CA GLN A 149 -8.24 17.64 18.70
C GLN A 149 -8.16 19.04 19.31
N ASP A 150 -7.29 19.90 18.80
CA ASP A 150 -7.05 21.24 19.34
C ASP A 150 -8.23 22.18 19.08
N ASN A 151 -8.84 22.03 17.90
CA ASN A 151 -9.98 22.84 17.47
C ASN A 151 -11.33 22.14 17.64
N GLN A 152 -11.35 20.90 18.16
CA GLN A 152 -12.56 20.08 18.29
C GLN A 152 -13.37 20.02 16.98
N THR A 153 -12.68 19.76 15.88
CA THR A 153 -13.24 19.84 14.52
C THR A 153 -13.16 18.48 13.82
N ALA A 154 -14.30 17.99 13.32
CA ALA A 154 -14.32 16.88 12.39
C ALA A 154 -13.95 17.38 10.98
N VAL A 155 -12.84 16.89 10.44
CA VAL A 155 -12.34 17.28 9.11
C VAL A 155 -12.79 16.22 8.10
N ILE A 156 -13.55 16.62 7.08
CA ILE A 156 -14.07 15.71 6.06
C ILE A 156 -13.55 16.14 4.69
N VAL A 157 -12.99 15.18 3.94
CA VAL A 157 -12.46 15.39 2.59
C VAL A 157 -13.16 14.47 1.62
N ASP A 158 -13.81 15.05 0.62
CA ASP A 158 -14.48 14.33 -0.47
C ASP A 158 -13.45 13.90 -1.53
N THR A 159 -12.93 12.69 -1.37
CA THR A 159 -11.79 12.20 -2.15
C THR A 159 -12.16 11.93 -3.60
N GLU A 160 -13.39 11.47 -3.85
CA GLU A 160 -13.92 11.22 -5.19
C GLU A 160 -14.06 12.53 -5.98
N LYS A 161 -14.65 13.57 -5.37
CA LYS A 161 -14.77 14.88 -6.02
C LYS A 161 -13.41 15.52 -6.29
N LEU A 162 -12.48 15.41 -5.34
CA LEU A 162 -11.13 15.94 -5.48
C LEU A 162 -10.39 15.25 -6.64
N LEU A 163 -10.50 13.93 -6.74
CA LEU A 163 -9.95 13.13 -7.82
C LEU A 163 -10.57 13.50 -9.18
N ASP A 164 -11.90 13.58 -9.24
CA ASP A 164 -12.62 13.93 -10.47
C ASP A 164 -12.23 15.33 -10.98
N ALA A 165 -12.04 16.29 -10.07
CA ALA A 165 -11.55 17.62 -10.40
C ALA A 165 -10.13 17.58 -10.98
N ALA A 166 -9.20 16.88 -10.30
CA ALA A 166 -7.81 16.75 -10.76
C ALA A 166 -7.71 16.05 -12.12
N LEU A 167 -8.52 15.02 -12.36
CA LEU A 167 -8.56 14.29 -13.62
C LEU A 167 -9.18 15.12 -14.76
N ALA A 168 -10.13 15.99 -14.46
CA ALA A 168 -10.79 16.81 -15.49
C ALA A 168 -9.87 17.88 -16.09
N GLU A 169 -8.80 18.27 -15.39
CA GLU A 169 -7.87 19.31 -15.84
C GLU A 169 -6.86 18.82 -16.88
N HIS A 170 -6.71 17.50 -17.06
CA HIS A 170 -5.61 16.91 -17.80
C HIS A 170 -6.06 15.81 -18.79
N GLN A 171 -5.17 15.44 -19.70
CA GLN A 171 -5.31 14.25 -20.54
C GLN A 171 -4.30 13.21 -20.09
N PHE A 172 -4.64 11.93 -20.23
CA PHE A 172 -3.88 10.81 -19.70
C PHE A 172 -3.70 9.70 -20.73
N THR A 173 -3.60 10.06 -22.01
CA THR A 173 -3.57 9.08 -23.11
C THR A 173 -2.41 8.10 -23.01
N TYR A 174 -1.23 8.52 -22.53
CA TYR A 174 -0.11 7.59 -22.34
C TYR A 174 -0.38 6.58 -21.23
N MET A 175 -0.96 7.05 -20.13
CA MET A 175 -1.35 6.16 -19.04
C MET A 175 -2.48 5.21 -19.41
N GLU A 176 -3.45 5.66 -20.21
CA GLU A 176 -4.50 4.77 -20.75
C GLU A 176 -3.89 3.65 -21.59
N LYS A 177 -2.86 3.94 -22.38
CA LYS A 177 -2.14 2.92 -23.17
C LYS A 177 -1.32 1.98 -22.28
N TYR A 178 -0.70 2.49 -21.22
CA TYR A 178 0.02 1.66 -20.25
C TYR A 178 -0.91 0.70 -19.51
N LEU A 179 -2.08 1.16 -19.09
CA LEU A 179 -3.09 0.28 -18.48
C LEU A 179 -3.59 -0.80 -19.45
N ALA A 180 -3.79 -0.44 -20.72
CA ALA A 180 -4.16 -1.41 -21.75
C ALA A 180 -3.05 -2.44 -21.99
N TYR A 181 -1.78 -2.05 -21.88
CA TYR A 181 -0.64 -2.96 -21.86
C TYR A 181 -0.71 -3.90 -20.65
N ASN A 182 -0.87 -3.39 -19.42
CA ASN A 182 -0.93 -4.22 -18.21
C ASN A 182 -2.14 -5.17 -18.18
N GLN A 183 -3.27 -4.79 -18.80
CA GLN A 183 -4.46 -5.64 -18.86
C GLN A 183 -4.17 -7.00 -19.50
N GLN A 184 -3.18 -7.10 -20.39
CA GLN A 184 -2.83 -8.38 -21.01
C GLN A 184 -2.33 -9.43 -20.01
N PHE A 185 -1.78 -9.00 -18.87
CA PHE A 185 -1.26 -9.88 -17.82
C PHE A 185 -2.30 -10.19 -16.72
N GLN A 186 -3.50 -9.59 -16.79
CA GLN A 186 -4.57 -9.81 -15.83
C GLN A 186 -5.42 -11.04 -16.12
N GLU A 187 -5.40 -11.53 -17.36
CA GLU A 187 -6.17 -12.69 -17.80
C GLU A 187 -5.25 -13.78 -18.33
N GLY A 188 -5.64 -15.03 -18.09
CA GLY A 188 -4.92 -16.20 -18.58
C GLY A 188 -3.81 -16.67 -17.66
N ILE A 189 -3.02 -17.61 -18.18
CA ILE A 189 -1.93 -18.25 -17.46
C ILE A 189 -0.61 -17.68 -17.96
N TRP A 190 0.26 -17.35 -17.01
CA TRP A 190 1.57 -16.78 -17.30
C TRP A 190 2.65 -17.46 -16.48
N ASP A 191 3.72 -17.86 -17.16
CA ASP A 191 4.93 -18.42 -16.59
C ASP A 191 5.91 -17.29 -16.29
N ILE A 192 6.52 -17.35 -15.11
CA ILE A 192 7.47 -16.39 -14.59
C ILE A 192 8.77 -17.13 -14.34
N SER A 193 9.86 -16.65 -14.92
CA SER A 193 11.20 -17.07 -14.49
C SER A 193 12.00 -15.85 -14.09
N ALA A 194 12.68 -15.90 -12.97
CA ALA A 194 13.56 -14.83 -12.52
C ALA A 194 14.86 -15.39 -11.95
N GLN A 195 15.92 -14.61 -12.10
CA GLN A 195 17.20 -14.79 -11.43
C GLN A 195 17.49 -13.51 -10.67
N PHE A 196 18.10 -13.65 -9.51
CA PHE A 196 18.47 -12.53 -8.70
C PHE A 196 19.83 -12.76 -8.06
N ASP A 197 20.57 -11.68 -7.89
CA ASP A 197 21.85 -11.66 -7.21
C ASP A 197 21.98 -10.36 -6.43
N GLY A 198 22.74 -10.39 -5.35
CA GLY A 198 22.92 -9.22 -4.54
C GLY A 198 24.02 -9.38 -3.51
N SER A 199 24.28 -8.27 -2.84
CA SER A 199 25.27 -8.21 -1.78
C SER A 199 24.87 -7.22 -0.72
N ALA A 200 25.30 -7.46 0.52
CA ALA A 200 25.11 -6.55 1.63
C ALA A 200 26.41 -6.39 2.43
N THR A 201 26.65 -5.19 2.94
CA THR A 201 27.67 -4.89 3.93
C THR A 201 26.99 -4.33 5.19
N MET A 202 27.56 -4.61 6.36
CA MET A 202 27.09 -4.06 7.64
C MET A 202 28.28 -3.67 8.51
N PHE A 203 28.29 -2.44 9.02
CA PHE A 203 29.35 -1.85 9.86
C PHE A 203 30.76 -2.00 9.25
N GLY A 204 30.86 -1.89 7.92
CA GLY A 204 32.11 -2.11 7.19
C GLY A 204 32.54 -3.58 7.06
N ALA A 205 31.76 -4.54 7.58
CA ALA A 205 31.95 -5.97 7.37
C ALA A 205 31.14 -6.45 6.16
N GLY A 206 31.73 -7.29 5.31
CA GLY A 206 31.09 -7.82 4.11
C GLY A 206 32.04 -7.98 2.92
N PRO A 207 31.51 -8.28 1.72
CA PRO A 207 30.09 -8.47 1.46
C PRO A 207 29.60 -9.85 1.92
N LEU A 208 28.40 -9.89 2.49
CA LEU A 208 27.53 -11.05 2.37
C LEU A 208 26.99 -11.04 0.93
N SER A 209 27.01 -12.17 0.23
CA SER A 209 26.44 -12.25 -1.12
C SER A 209 25.35 -13.31 -1.18
N PHE A 210 24.37 -13.08 -2.04
CA PHE A 210 23.29 -14.02 -2.26
C PHE A 210 22.94 -14.06 -3.74
N GLN A 211 22.46 -15.21 -4.18
CA GLN A 211 21.98 -15.43 -5.53
C GLN A 211 20.86 -16.45 -5.50
N GLY A 212 19.95 -16.36 -6.46
CA GLY A 212 18.85 -17.29 -6.53
C GLY A 212 18.11 -17.25 -7.84
N SER A 213 17.15 -18.15 -7.93
CA SER A 213 16.22 -18.23 -9.04
C SER A 213 14.82 -18.45 -8.52
N MET A 214 13.85 -18.05 -9.33
CA MET A 214 12.44 -18.29 -9.14
C MET A 214 11.87 -18.81 -10.45
N ASP A 215 11.04 -19.84 -10.37
CA ASP A 215 10.19 -20.31 -11.45
C ASP A 215 8.77 -20.41 -10.91
N GLY A 216 7.80 -19.83 -11.61
CA GLY A 216 6.43 -19.77 -11.13
C GLY A 216 5.42 -19.63 -12.24
N THR A 217 4.16 -19.74 -11.85
CA THR A 217 3.00 -19.63 -12.71
C THR A 217 1.95 -18.79 -12.00
N THR A 218 1.24 -17.96 -12.76
CA THR A 218 0.09 -17.19 -12.28
C THR A 218 -1.12 -17.44 -13.18
N ALA A 219 -2.32 -17.40 -12.60
CA ALA A 219 -3.57 -17.42 -13.35
C ALA A 219 -4.46 -16.25 -12.93
N ASP A 220 -4.94 -15.53 -13.95
CA ASP A 220 -5.88 -14.40 -13.84
C ASP A 220 -5.46 -13.35 -12.79
N SER A 221 -4.14 -13.18 -12.58
CA SER A 221 -3.49 -12.34 -11.56
C SER A 221 -3.81 -12.63 -10.08
N LEU A 222 -4.65 -13.63 -9.78
CA LEU A 222 -5.16 -13.90 -8.42
C LEU A 222 -4.67 -15.21 -7.84
N GLN A 223 -4.23 -16.13 -8.70
CA GLN A 223 -3.63 -17.39 -8.29
C GLN A 223 -2.15 -17.40 -8.66
N MET A 224 -1.33 -17.97 -7.79
CA MET A 224 0.11 -18.06 -7.99
C MET A 224 0.65 -19.35 -7.38
N ALA A 225 1.60 -19.97 -8.07
CA ALA A 225 2.47 -20.99 -7.52
C ALA A 225 3.90 -20.71 -7.99
N ALA A 226 4.86 -20.65 -7.08
CA ALA A 226 6.26 -20.36 -7.41
C ALA A 226 7.22 -21.17 -6.52
N ALA A 227 8.28 -21.66 -7.13
CA ALA A 227 9.42 -22.27 -6.46
C ALA A 227 10.63 -21.34 -6.57
N MET A 228 11.39 -21.23 -5.49
CA MET A 228 12.58 -20.39 -5.40
C MET A 228 13.74 -21.19 -4.82
N ASN A 229 14.94 -20.93 -5.29
CA ASN A 229 16.18 -21.38 -4.66
C ASN A 229 17.03 -20.15 -4.30
N LEU A 230 17.50 -20.08 -3.06
CA LEU A 230 18.32 -18.99 -2.54
C LEU A 230 19.63 -19.54 -1.98
N LYS A 231 20.76 -19.12 -2.57
CA LYS A 231 22.10 -19.43 -2.08
C LYS A 231 22.70 -18.21 -1.42
N MET A 232 23.42 -18.42 -0.33
CA MET A 232 24.07 -17.35 0.43
C MET A 232 25.52 -17.70 0.72
N ASP A 233 26.43 -16.77 0.44
CA ASP A 233 27.84 -16.86 0.81
C ASP A 233 28.14 -15.83 1.89
N LEU A 234 28.37 -16.34 3.11
CA LEU A 234 28.68 -15.56 4.31
C LEU A 234 30.19 -15.46 4.57
N THR A 235 31.05 -16.06 3.75
CA THR A 235 32.48 -16.25 4.04
C THR A 235 33.18 -14.92 4.33
N ALA A 236 33.04 -13.95 3.41
CA ALA A 236 33.71 -12.65 3.56
C ALA A 236 33.14 -11.82 4.72
N PHE A 237 31.84 -11.93 4.99
CA PHE A 237 31.22 -11.29 6.14
C PHE A 237 31.75 -11.85 7.47
N LEU A 238 31.78 -13.17 7.62
CA LEU A 238 32.29 -13.83 8.83
C LEU A 238 33.80 -13.56 9.03
N ASP A 239 34.58 -13.57 7.95
CA ASP A 239 35.99 -13.20 7.99
C ASP A 239 36.18 -11.77 8.50
N ALA A 240 35.42 -10.81 7.98
CA ALA A 240 35.48 -9.41 8.42
C ALA A 240 35.06 -9.26 9.89
N MET A 241 33.99 -9.92 10.31
CA MET A 241 33.53 -9.93 11.71
C MET A 241 34.58 -10.50 12.66
N SER A 242 35.27 -11.57 12.27
CA SER A 242 36.35 -12.17 13.08
C SER A 242 37.53 -11.23 13.28
N GLN A 243 37.86 -10.41 12.27
CA GLN A 243 38.90 -9.41 12.35
C GLN A 243 38.52 -8.26 13.29
N VAL A 244 37.26 -7.81 13.27
CA VAL A 244 36.74 -6.76 14.16
C VAL A 244 36.67 -7.24 15.61
N ALA A 245 36.22 -8.47 15.85
CA ALA A 245 36.14 -9.05 17.19
C ALA A 245 37.51 -9.37 17.83
N GLY A 246 38.61 -9.32 17.05
CA GLY A 246 39.95 -9.63 17.53
C GLY A 246 40.15 -11.10 17.95
N GLN A 247 39.20 -11.97 17.61
CA GLN A 247 39.23 -13.41 17.85
C GLN A 247 38.61 -14.12 16.65
N ALA A 248 39.36 -15.05 16.06
CA ALA A 248 38.76 -16.04 15.18
C ALA A 248 37.99 -17.02 16.06
N SER A 249 36.66 -16.97 16.04
CA SER A 249 35.85 -18.09 16.52
C SER A 249 36.12 -19.28 15.58
N GLU A 250 36.71 -20.36 16.11
CA GLU A 250 36.79 -21.61 15.35
C GLU A 250 35.34 -22.09 15.10
N LEU A 251 34.92 -22.05 13.84
CA LEU A 251 33.63 -22.61 13.43
C LEU A 251 33.63 -24.10 13.77
N THR A 252 32.54 -24.58 14.35
CA THR A 252 32.38 -26.02 14.53
C THR A 252 32.26 -26.70 13.17
N ALA A 253 32.49 -28.01 13.12
CA ALA A 253 32.26 -28.77 11.88
C ALA A 253 30.80 -28.69 11.41
N GLU A 254 29.87 -28.51 12.34
CA GLU A 254 28.44 -28.34 12.08
C GLU A 254 28.15 -26.95 11.48
N ASP A 255 28.72 -25.89 12.05
CA ASP A 255 28.61 -24.53 11.50
C ASP A 255 29.21 -24.46 10.08
N GLN A 256 30.38 -25.08 9.87
CA GLN A 256 31.01 -25.11 8.56
C GLN A 256 30.14 -25.87 7.54
N ALA A 257 29.55 -27.01 7.93
CA ALA A 257 28.67 -27.77 7.06
C ALA A 257 27.40 -26.97 6.69
N LEU A 258 26.83 -26.22 7.64
CA LEU A 258 25.70 -25.32 7.40
C LEU A 258 26.06 -24.20 6.41
N LEU A 259 27.22 -23.55 6.59
CA LEU A 259 27.70 -22.50 5.68
C LEU A 259 27.95 -23.04 4.27
N ASP A 260 28.54 -24.23 4.15
CA ASP A 260 28.78 -24.89 2.87
C ASP A 260 27.45 -25.26 2.18
N ALA A 261 26.47 -25.73 2.93
CA ALA A 261 25.12 -26.04 2.43
C ALA A 261 24.41 -24.79 1.90
N LEU A 262 24.41 -23.69 2.67
CA LEU A 262 23.82 -22.40 2.25
C LEU A 262 24.47 -21.85 0.98
N LYS A 263 25.78 -22.02 0.84
CA LYS A 263 26.54 -21.51 -0.31
C LYS A 263 26.36 -22.36 -1.57
N SER A 264 26.32 -23.68 -1.43
CA SER A 264 26.37 -24.61 -2.57
C SER A 264 24.99 -25.12 -3.01
N GLU A 265 24.16 -25.51 -2.05
CA GLU A 265 22.82 -26.08 -2.27
C GLU A 265 21.75 -25.00 -2.16
N GLY A 266 21.88 -24.12 -1.17
CA GLY A 266 20.91 -23.06 -0.88
C GLY A 266 19.73 -23.53 -0.05
N MET A 267 18.72 -22.69 0.02
CA MET A 267 17.42 -22.95 0.61
C MET A 267 16.37 -22.92 -0.48
N ASP A 268 15.51 -23.92 -0.48
CA ASP A 268 14.37 -23.97 -1.38
C ASP A 268 13.15 -23.36 -0.67
N MET A 269 12.35 -22.61 -1.41
CA MET A 269 11.11 -22.05 -0.92
C MET A 269 10.02 -22.26 -1.95
N GLU A 270 8.81 -22.58 -1.51
CA GLU A 270 7.67 -22.70 -2.40
C GLU A 270 6.51 -21.87 -1.84
N ILE A 271 5.89 -21.08 -2.72
CA ILE A 271 4.74 -20.25 -2.42
C ILE A 271 3.57 -20.73 -3.26
N ARG A 272 2.41 -20.92 -2.62
CA ARG A 272 1.13 -21.19 -3.27
C ARG A 272 0.11 -20.18 -2.75
N ALA A 273 -0.61 -19.50 -3.63
CA ALA A 273 -1.53 -18.44 -3.25
C ALA A 273 -2.81 -18.48 -4.09
N ASP A 274 -3.93 -18.26 -3.41
CA ASP A 274 -5.24 -18.02 -3.99
C ASP A 274 -5.83 -16.78 -3.30
N MET A 275 -5.67 -15.64 -3.95
CA MET A 275 -6.09 -14.34 -3.43
C MET A 275 -7.62 -14.18 -3.44
N GLU A 276 -8.35 -14.95 -4.26
CA GLU A 276 -9.82 -14.95 -4.18
C GLU A 276 -10.31 -15.63 -2.91
N LYS A 277 -9.63 -16.71 -2.50
CA LYS A 277 -9.89 -17.40 -1.23
C LYS A 277 -9.24 -16.70 -0.04
N GLY A 278 -8.36 -15.72 -0.26
CA GLY A 278 -7.62 -15.01 0.78
C GLY A 278 -6.58 -15.86 1.50
N VAL A 279 -6.03 -16.88 0.84
CA VAL A 279 -5.07 -17.81 1.45
C VAL A 279 -3.74 -17.80 0.71
N MET A 280 -2.66 -17.86 1.49
CA MET A 280 -1.31 -18.09 1.00
C MET A 280 -0.64 -19.18 1.84
N TYR A 281 0.15 -20.00 1.18
CA TYR A 281 0.96 -21.05 1.78
C TYR A 281 2.43 -20.85 1.40
N LEU A 282 3.31 -21.04 2.38
CA LEU A 282 4.75 -21.02 2.21
C LEU A 282 5.34 -22.31 2.78
N THR A 283 6.26 -22.94 2.07
CA THR A 283 7.14 -23.97 2.67
C THR A 283 8.59 -23.61 2.38
N MET A 284 9.48 -24.10 3.23
CA MET A 284 10.92 -23.91 3.10
C MET A 284 11.61 -25.27 3.28
N GLY A 285 12.63 -25.52 2.48
CA GLY A 285 13.40 -26.76 2.48
C GLY A 285 14.88 -26.53 2.18
N GLY A 286 15.61 -27.63 2.13
CA GLY A 286 17.06 -27.66 1.89
C GLY A 286 17.83 -28.20 3.09
N SER A 287 18.99 -28.77 2.80
CA SER A 287 19.88 -29.42 3.79
C SER A 287 20.30 -28.47 4.92
N ALA A 288 20.42 -27.17 4.63
CA ALA A 288 20.70 -26.14 5.63
C ALA A 288 19.61 -26.05 6.71
N LEU A 289 18.32 -26.16 6.32
CA LEU A 289 17.20 -26.08 7.25
C LEU A 289 17.01 -27.37 8.06
N GLU A 290 17.32 -28.53 7.46
CA GLU A 290 17.36 -29.81 8.19
C GLU A 290 18.39 -29.79 9.33
N THR A 291 19.54 -29.15 9.10
CA THR A 291 20.59 -28.96 10.12
C THR A 291 20.10 -28.10 11.28
N LEU A 292 19.20 -27.14 11.03
CA LEU A 292 18.56 -26.31 12.07
C LEU A 292 17.38 -27.01 12.77
N GLY A 293 17.08 -28.26 12.41
CA GLY A 293 15.99 -29.04 13.00
C GLY A 293 14.59 -28.56 12.59
N LEU A 294 14.49 -27.79 11.50
CA LEU A 294 13.20 -27.39 10.95
C LEU A 294 12.57 -28.56 10.19
N PRO A 295 11.29 -28.86 10.41
CA PRO A 295 10.64 -30.00 9.79
C PRO A 295 10.45 -29.77 8.28
N ALA A 296 11.05 -30.64 7.47
CA ALA A 296 10.74 -30.73 6.05
C ALA A 296 9.24 -30.96 5.84
N ASP A 297 8.73 -30.56 4.66
CA ASP A 297 7.32 -30.74 4.24
C ASP A 297 6.28 -30.02 5.12
N THR A 298 6.70 -29.04 5.93
CA THR A 298 5.78 -28.22 6.73
C THR A 298 5.41 -26.95 5.98
N TRP A 299 4.12 -26.79 5.74
CA TRP A 299 3.54 -25.63 5.09
C TRP A 299 3.00 -24.65 6.13
N TYR A 300 3.28 -23.38 5.93
CA TYR A 300 2.82 -22.28 6.75
C TYR A 300 1.69 -21.56 6.06
N SER A 301 0.52 -21.46 6.70
CA SER A 301 -0.66 -20.82 6.13
C SER A 301 -0.83 -19.40 6.64
N PHE A 302 -1.10 -18.48 5.72
CA PHE A 302 -1.43 -17.09 5.95
C PHE A 302 -2.87 -16.83 5.51
N ASP A 303 -3.73 -16.44 6.45
CA ASP A 303 -5.10 -16.01 6.19
C ASP A 303 -5.09 -14.49 5.98
N MET A 304 -4.97 -14.09 4.72
CA MET A 304 -4.89 -12.68 4.35
C MET A 304 -6.18 -11.95 4.72
N ALA A 305 -7.34 -12.58 4.54
CA ALA A 305 -8.62 -11.96 4.86
C ALA A 305 -8.73 -11.62 6.36
N SER A 306 -8.31 -12.55 7.24
CA SER A 306 -8.22 -12.32 8.68
C SER A 306 -7.21 -11.22 9.02
N MET A 307 -6.02 -11.25 8.42
CA MET A 307 -4.97 -10.24 8.65
C MET A 307 -5.43 -8.82 8.30
N TYR A 308 -5.99 -8.62 7.11
CA TYR A 308 -6.53 -7.32 6.70
C TYR A 308 -7.74 -6.92 7.56
N GLY A 309 -8.60 -7.87 7.92
CA GLY A 309 -9.72 -7.63 8.83
C GLY A 309 -9.28 -7.10 10.20
N GLN A 310 -8.17 -7.61 10.76
CA GLN A 310 -7.60 -7.10 12.01
C GLN A 310 -7.08 -5.66 11.89
N MET A 311 -6.65 -5.25 10.70
CA MET A 311 -6.26 -3.86 10.40
C MET A 311 -7.46 -2.95 10.14
N GLY A 312 -8.69 -3.49 10.20
CA GLY A 312 -9.92 -2.75 9.90
C GLY A 312 -10.19 -2.58 8.41
N LEU A 313 -9.53 -3.37 7.55
CA LEU A 313 -9.68 -3.33 6.10
C LEU A 313 -10.56 -4.49 5.61
N ASP A 314 -11.47 -4.19 4.68
CA ASP A 314 -12.28 -5.21 4.01
C ASP A 314 -11.49 -5.84 2.87
N TYR A 315 -11.00 -7.06 3.08
CA TYR A 315 -10.22 -7.78 2.09
C TYR A 315 -10.99 -8.05 0.79
N THR A 316 -12.29 -8.33 0.86
CA THR A 316 -13.08 -8.60 -0.35
C THR A 316 -13.19 -7.34 -1.20
N ALA A 317 -13.44 -6.20 -0.55
CA ALA A 317 -13.44 -4.91 -1.23
C ALA A 317 -12.07 -4.58 -1.85
N LEU A 318 -10.96 -4.94 -1.19
CA LEU A 318 -9.61 -4.75 -1.74
C LEU A 318 -9.35 -5.61 -2.99
N ILE A 319 -9.78 -6.87 -2.98
CA ILE A 319 -9.66 -7.76 -4.14
C ILE A 319 -10.57 -7.31 -5.30
N ASP A 320 -11.79 -6.88 -5.02
CA ASP A 320 -12.68 -6.36 -6.06
C ASP A 320 -12.17 -5.02 -6.65
N ALA A 321 -11.62 -4.16 -5.79
CA ALA A 321 -10.97 -2.93 -6.22
C ALA A 321 -9.70 -3.20 -7.04
N SER A 322 -8.91 -4.23 -6.71
CA SER A 322 -7.70 -4.57 -7.47
C SER A 322 -8.06 -5.13 -8.86
N LYS A 323 -9.08 -5.98 -8.96
CA LYS A 323 -9.63 -6.51 -10.22
C LYS A 323 -10.07 -5.41 -11.17
N THR A 324 -10.74 -4.39 -10.62
CA THR A 324 -11.27 -3.25 -11.39
C THR A 324 -10.28 -2.11 -11.54
N MET A 325 -9.21 -2.13 -10.75
CA MET A 325 -8.26 -1.04 -10.48
C MET A 325 -8.96 0.30 -10.15
N ASP A 326 -10.06 0.26 -9.39
CA ASP A 326 -10.82 1.46 -9.03
C ASP A 326 -9.95 2.45 -8.23
N ALA A 327 -9.67 3.60 -8.83
CA ALA A 327 -8.78 4.59 -8.24
C ALA A 327 -9.39 5.37 -7.11
N SER A 328 -10.70 5.57 -7.14
CA SER A 328 -11.40 6.24 -6.05
C SER A 328 -11.32 5.36 -4.80
N ALA A 329 -11.52 4.05 -4.95
CA ALA A 329 -11.41 3.09 -3.85
C ALA A 329 -9.96 2.97 -3.32
N LEU A 330 -8.97 2.88 -4.22
CA LEU A 330 -7.56 2.80 -3.83
C LEU A 330 -7.05 4.10 -3.20
N LEU A 331 -7.44 5.26 -3.74
CA LEU A 331 -7.12 6.56 -3.14
C LEU A 331 -7.79 6.73 -1.78
N GLN A 332 -9.07 6.35 -1.64
CA GLN A 332 -9.76 6.40 -0.36
C GLN A 332 -9.03 5.54 0.68
N THR A 333 -8.58 4.35 0.28
CA THR A 333 -7.77 3.46 1.14
C THR A 333 -6.43 4.11 1.51
N ALA A 334 -5.70 4.65 0.54
CA ALA A 334 -4.43 5.33 0.77
C ALA A 334 -4.57 6.59 1.65
N LEU A 335 -5.71 7.29 1.56
CA LEU A 335 -6.03 8.44 2.40
C LEU A 335 -6.51 8.06 3.79
N GLN A 336 -6.72 6.78 4.11
CA GLN A 336 -7.00 6.36 5.49
C GLN A 336 -5.78 6.58 6.41
N SER A 337 -4.57 6.54 5.86
CA SER A 337 -3.33 6.87 6.58
C SER A 337 -2.91 8.33 6.46
N ALA A 338 -3.63 9.15 5.68
CA ALA A 338 -3.33 10.57 5.59
C ALA A 338 -3.67 11.26 6.91
N ASP A 339 -2.77 12.14 7.36
CA ASP A 339 -3.01 12.93 8.55
C ASP A 339 -4.06 14.02 8.27
N LEU A 340 -5.24 13.84 8.86
CA LEU A 340 -6.36 14.77 8.79
C LEU A 340 -6.62 15.42 10.17
N SER A 341 -5.60 15.50 11.03
CA SER A 341 -5.70 16.01 12.40
C SER A 341 -5.55 17.53 12.52
N ASP A 342 -5.17 18.24 11.45
CA ASP A 342 -5.10 19.71 11.44
C ASP A 342 -6.10 20.28 10.42
N LYS A 343 -7.18 20.93 10.90
CA LYS A 343 -8.21 21.51 10.03
C LYS A 343 -7.69 22.60 9.09
N ASP A 344 -6.57 23.27 9.43
CA ASP A 344 -6.06 24.41 8.69
C ASP A 344 -5.20 23.96 7.50
N THR A 345 -4.53 22.81 7.61
CA THR A 345 -3.62 22.31 6.58
C THR A 345 -4.10 21.05 5.88
N ALA A 346 -4.86 20.16 6.54
CA ALA A 346 -5.20 18.83 6.05
C ALA A 346 -5.78 18.82 4.63
N TYR A 347 -6.81 19.62 4.35
CA TYR A 347 -7.43 19.65 3.01
C TYR A 347 -6.45 20.15 1.94
N ALA A 348 -5.67 21.20 2.25
CA ALA A 348 -4.69 21.74 1.32
C ALA A 348 -3.60 20.73 0.99
N THR A 349 -3.11 20.00 2.00
CA THR A 349 -2.12 18.93 1.86
C THR A 349 -2.65 17.80 0.96
N VAL A 350 -3.85 17.28 1.23
CA VAL A 350 -4.46 16.22 0.42
C VAL A 350 -4.73 16.70 -1.01
N SER A 351 -5.24 17.92 -1.17
CA SER A 351 -5.49 18.51 -2.49
C SER A 351 -4.22 18.68 -3.30
N ALA A 352 -3.14 19.18 -2.69
CA ALA A 352 -1.84 19.33 -3.34
C ALA A 352 -1.27 17.98 -3.78
N LEU A 353 -1.41 16.94 -2.96
CA LEU A 353 -0.96 15.58 -3.27
C LEU A 353 -1.69 15.00 -4.48
N VAL A 354 -3.03 15.07 -4.50
CA VAL A 354 -3.82 14.52 -5.62
C VAL A 354 -3.61 15.31 -6.91
N ASN A 355 -3.57 16.65 -6.84
CA ASN A 355 -3.29 17.48 -8.01
C ASN A 355 -1.86 17.26 -8.53
N GLY A 356 -0.88 17.11 -7.63
CA GLY A 356 0.50 16.80 -7.98
C GLY A 356 0.62 15.46 -8.70
N ALA A 357 -0.02 14.42 -8.17
CA ALA A 357 -0.06 13.09 -8.80
C ALA A 357 -0.72 13.14 -10.20
N ALA A 358 -1.87 13.81 -10.32
CA ALA A 358 -2.56 13.97 -11.60
C ALA A 358 -1.67 14.70 -12.62
N LYS A 359 -1.00 15.78 -12.22
CA LYS A 359 -0.12 16.55 -13.10
C LYS A 359 1.07 15.73 -13.59
N VAL A 360 1.72 14.95 -12.72
CA VAL A 360 2.90 14.13 -13.09
C VAL A 360 2.52 13.05 -14.11
N LEU A 361 1.31 12.53 -14.06
CA LEU A 361 0.84 11.50 -15.00
C LEU A 361 0.15 12.06 -16.25
N ALA A 362 -0.11 13.36 -16.28
CA ALA A 362 -0.73 14.01 -17.42
C ALA A 362 0.18 13.93 -18.65
N ASP A 363 -0.42 13.89 -19.83
CA ASP A 363 0.30 13.80 -21.11
C ASP A 363 1.33 14.93 -21.28
N ASP A 364 1.04 16.12 -20.76
CA ASP A 364 1.93 17.30 -20.81
C ASP A 364 3.20 17.14 -19.96
N SER A 365 3.23 16.21 -19.01
CA SER A 365 4.40 15.90 -18.19
C SER A 365 5.37 14.92 -18.87
N PHE A 366 4.92 14.20 -19.90
CA PHE A 366 5.75 13.25 -20.62
C PHE A 366 6.65 13.94 -21.66
N VAL A 367 7.95 13.76 -21.50
CA VAL A 367 8.97 14.21 -22.46
C VAL A 367 9.37 13.06 -23.36
N LYS A 368 9.23 13.24 -24.67
CA LYS A 368 9.61 12.24 -25.68
C LYS A 368 11.10 12.28 -25.96
N SER A 369 11.74 11.10 -25.94
CA SER A 369 13.10 10.86 -26.41
C SER A 369 13.17 9.55 -27.18
N GLY A 370 13.28 9.64 -28.52
CA GLY A 370 13.17 8.45 -29.38
C GLY A 370 11.79 7.80 -29.27
N ASP A 371 11.75 6.53 -28.92
CA ASP A 371 10.53 5.75 -28.67
C ASP A 371 10.06 5.82 -27.21
N ASN A 372 10.84 6.45 -26.33
CA ASN A 372 10.54 6.57 -24.91
C ASN A 372 9.81 7.87 -24.59
N TYR A 373 8.85 7.78 -23.68
CA TYR A 373 8.10 8.89 -23.12
C TYR A 373 8.28 8.85 -21.62
N THR A 374 8.96 9.84 -21.06
CA THR A 374 9.31 9.86 -19.63
C THR A 374 8.65 11.02 -18.92
N THR A 375 7.98 10.73 -17.82
CA THR A 375 7.59 11.74 -16.83
C THR A 375 8.51 11.64 -15.61
N THR A 376 8.83 12.77 -14.99
CA THR A 376 9.71 12.85 -13.84
C THR A 376 9.10 13.77 -12.79
N TYR A 377 9.06 13.29 -11.55
CA TYR A 377 8.77 14.08 -10.36
C TYR A 377 10.05 14.20 -9.55
N ALA A 378 10.36 15.42 -9.09
CA ALA A 378 11.50 15.67 -8.23
C ALA A 378 11.08 16.56 -7.06
N LEU A 379 11.49 16.16 -5.86
CA LEU A 379 11.31 16.88 -4.60
C LEU A 379 12.69 17.13 -3.98
N GLU A 380 12.94 18.35 -3.55
CA GLU A 380 14.11 18.72 -2.75
C GLU A 380 13.65 19.63 -1.61
N GLU A 381 13.61 19.09 -0.39
CA GLU A 381 13.12 19.77 0.80
C GLU A 381 13.90 19.29 2.03
N ASP A 382 14.32 20.21 2.90
CA ASP A 382 15.01 19.93 4.18
C ASP A 382 16.16 18.90 4.10
N GLY A 383 16.97 18.98 3.04
CA GLY A 383 18.11 18.08 2.83
C GLY A 383 17.73 16.67 2.31
N THR A 384 16.44 16.41 2.12
CA THR A 384 15.92 15.24 1.42
C THR A 384 15.78 15.56 -0.07
N LYS A 385 16.24 14.65 -0.92
CA LYS A 385 16.06 14.66 -2.37
C LYS A 385 15.37 13.38 -2.77
N VAL A 386 14.32 13.48 -3.57
CA VAL A 386 13.62 12.35 -4.17
C VAL A 386 13.40 12.66 -5.63
N THR A 387 13.78 11.74 -6.52
CA THR A 387 13.46 11.79 -7.94
C THR A 387 12.77 10.49 -8.31
N LEU A 388 11.55 10.59 -8.83
CA LEU A 388 10.78 9.48 -9.38
C LEU A 388 10.68 9.70 -10.89
N SER A 389 11.01 8.70 -11.69
CA SER A 389 10.80 8.75 -13.14
C SER A 389 10.00 7.54 -13.60
N PHE A 390 9.07 7.78 -14.52
CA PHE A 390 8.30 6.72 -15.16
C PHE A 390 8.40 6.89 -16.68
N THR A 391 8.98 5.88 -17.31
CA THR A 391 9.24 5.84 -18.75
C THR A 391 8.36 4.77 -19.39
N LEU A 392 7.68 5.15 -20.46
CA LEU A 392 6.93 4.25 -21.33
C LEU A 392 7.67 4.10 -22.64
N THR A 393 7.93 2.87 -23.05
CA THR A 393 8.47 2.54 -24.37
C THR A 393 7.32 2.28 -25.32
N MET A 394 7.26 3.11 -26.37
CA MET A 394 6.18 3.09 -27.35
C MET A 394 6.65 2.43 -28.64
N GLN A 395 5.84 1.52 -29.18
CA GLN A 395 6.00 1.05 -30.56
C GLN A 395 4.75 1.40 -31.35
N SER A 396 4.92 2.22 -32.39
CA SER A 396 3.82 2.85 -33.13
C SER A 396 2.92 3.69 -32.20
N ASP A 397 1.78 3.15 -31.78
CA ASP A 397 0.79 3.83 -30.93
C ASP A 397 0.44 3.03 -29.67
N LYS A 398 1.23 2.01 -29.34
CA LYS A 398 1.02 1.16 -28.15
C LYS A 398 2.23 1.22 -27.24
N VAL A 399 1.97 1.13 -25.93
CA VAL A 399 3.00 0.82 -24.95
C VAL A 399 3.39 -0.64 -25.16
N VAL A 400 4.70 -0.88 -25.26
CA VAL A 400 5.27 -2.24 -25.35
C VAL A 400 6.19 -2.55 -24.18
N GLY A 401 6.63 -1.54 -23.43
CA GLY A 401 7.44 -1.72 -22.24
C GLY A 401 7.38 -0.49 -21.35
N TYR A 402 7.91 -0.60 -20.15
CA TYR A 402 7.98 0.49 -19.19
C TYR A 402 9.20 0.35 -18.29
N GLU A 403 9.57 1.46 -17.65
CA GLU A 403 10.62 1.53 -16.64
C GLU A 403 10.23 2.56 -15.59
N LEU A 404 10.21 2.15 -14.34
CA LEU A 404 10.09 2.99 -13.16
C LEU A 404 11.47 3.13 -12.52
N SER A 405 11.85 4.34 -12.14
CA SER A 405 13.02 4.57 -11.30
C SER A 405 12.73 5.51 -10.15
N MET A 406 13.41 5.29 -9.03
CA MET A 406 13.39 6.13 -7.85
C MET A 406 14.83 6.32 -7.38
N ASP A 407 15.22 7.56 -7.16
CA ASP A 407 16.46 7.92 -6.48
C ASP A 407 16.10 8.81 -5.30
N SER A 408 16.49 8.43 -4.09
CA SER A 408 16.33 9.23 -2.89
C SER A 408 17.63 9.35 -2.11
N SER A 409 17.80 10.50 -1.46
CA SER A 409 18.89 10.73 -0.52
C SER A 409 18.45 11.69 0.58
N THR A 410 18.73 11.35 1.83
CA THR A 410 18.50 12.22 2.98
C THR A 410 19.73 12.19 3.87
N SER A 411 20.12 13.36 4.39
CA SER A 411 21.27 13.46 5.29
C SER A 411 20.89 14.17 6.58
N VAL A 412 21.20 13.54 7.71
CA VAL A 412 20.88 14.04 9.06
C VAL A 412 22.17 14.17 9.87
N ASP A 413 22.28 15.22 10.69
CA ASP A 413 23.38 15.40 11.63
C ASP A 413 23.32 14.30 12.72
N ASP A 414 24.44 13.65 13.00
CA ASP A 414 24.50 12.57 13.99
C ASP A 414 24.58 13.07 15.45
N GLY A 415 24.65 14.39 15.65
CA GLY A 415 24.76 15.02 16.97
C GLY A 415 26.17 15.01 17.56
N GLU A 416 27.13 14.35 16.91
CA GLU A 416 28.55 14.28 17.30
C GLU A 416 29.48 15.00 16.30
N GLY A 417 28.91 15.67 15.29
CA GLY A 417 29.62 16.45 14.28
C GLY A 417 29.91 15.68 12.97
N GLY A 418 29.29 14.51 12.80
CA GLY A 418 29.22 13.77 11.55
C GLY A 418 27.82 13.84 10.92
N GLN A 419 27.64 13.12 9.81
CA GLN A 419 26.39 13.12 9.06
C GLN A 419 26.08 11.68 8.63
N ILE A 420 24.87 11.22 8.96
CA ILE A 420 24.35 9.95 8.45
C ILE A 420 23.61 10.25 7.16
N THR A 421 24.05 9.64 6.06
CA THR A 421 23.39 9.77 4.77
C THR A 421 22.73 8.46 4.40
N THR A 422 21.41 8.50 4.21
CA THR A 422 20.64 7.38 3.68
C THR A 422 20.38 7.62 2.20
N THR A 423 20.65 6.64 1.36
CA THR A 423 20.35 6.64 -0.07
C THR A 423 19.51 5.44 -0.43
N THR A 424 18.62 5.60 -1.40
CA THR A 424 17.90 4.50 -2.01
C THR A 424 17.81 4.75 -3.51
N ALA A 425 18.21 3.78 -4.31
CA ALA A 425 18.04 3.78 -5.74
C ALA A 425 17.28 2.52 -6.14
N MET A 426 16.19 2.68 -6.86
CA MET A 426 15.40 1.59 -7.41
C MET A 426 15.18 1.83 -8.88
N LYS A 427 15.21 0.76 -9.64
CA LYS A 427 14.88 0.77 -11.05
C LYS A 427 14.20 -0.54 -11.37
N ALA A 428 13.04 -0.52 -12.02
CA ALA A 428 12.33 -1.73 -12.39
C ALA A 428 11.57 -1.51 -13.69
N GLY A 429 11.54 -2.50 -14.58
CA GLY A 429 10.89 -2.36 -15.86
C GLY A 429 10.66 -3.68 -16.55
N MET A 430 9.84 -3.62 -17.59
CA MET A 430 9.59 -4.72 -18.52
C MET A 430 9.76 -4.18 -19.93
N ASP A 431 10.53 -4.87 -20.76
CA ASP A 431 10.73 -4.45 -22.16
C ASP A 431 9.68 -5.03 -23.11
N ALA A 432 9.86 -4.76 -24.41
CA ALA A 432 8.95 -5.19 -25.48
C ALA A 432 8.92 -6.72 -25.70
N GLU A 433 9.90 -7.44 -25.17
CA GLU A 433 10.03 -8.90 -25.25
C GLU A 433 9.59 -9.56 -23.92
N ASN A 434 9.00 -8.78 -23.01
CA ASN A 434 8.60 -9.15 -21.66
C ASN A 434 9.78 -9.60 -20.77
N HIS A 435 10.98 -9.10 -21.05
CA HIS A 435 12.11 -9.27 -20.15
C HIS A 435 11.97 -8.26 -18.99
N MET A 436 11.85 -8.81 -17.79
CA MET A 436 11.83 -8.04 -16.55
C MET A 436 13.25 -7.73 -16.13
N THR A 437 13.48 -6.49 -15.71
CA THR A 437 14.71 -6.09 -15.01
C THR A 437 14.35 -5.29 -13.78
N ALA A 438 15.03 -5.53 -12.67
CA ALA A 438 14.96 -4.66 -11.50
C ALA A 438 16.31 -4.57 -10.80
N THR A 439 16.61 -3.40 -10.26
CA THR A 439 17.78 -3.15 -9.42
C THR A 439 17.33 -2.34 -8.22
N VAL A 440 17.79 -2.74 -7.03
CA VAL A 440 17.56 -2.04 -5.77
C VAL A 440 18.91 -1.85 -5.10
N SER A 441 19.21 -0.61 -4.73
CA SER A 441 20.37 -0.25 -3.94
C SER A 441 19.92 0.59 -2.75
N MET A 442 20.38 0.25 -1.56
CA MET A 442 20.12 1.01 -0.35
C MET A 442 21.44 1.23 0.37
N GLY A 443 21.72 2.47 0.76
CA GLY A 443 22.92 2.82 1.51
C GLY A 443 22.55 3.60 2.75
N MET A 444 23.26 3.35 3.83
CA MET A 444 23.26 4.17 5.04
C MET A 444 24.73 4.32 5.45
N ASP A 445 25.41 5.36 4.97
CA ASP A 445 26.85 5.55 5.19
C ASP A 445 27.11 5.98 6.64
N PRO A 446 28.02 5.32 7.41
CA PRO A 446 28.92 4.18 7.07
C PRO A 446 28.43 2.80 7.56
N LEU A 447 27.14 2.66 7.84
CA LEU A 447 26.54 1.53 8.52
C LEU A 447 26.18 0.36 7.60
N MET A 448 25.64 0.60 6.42
CA MET A 448 25.10 -0.47 5.58
C MET A 448 25.11 -0.10 4.11
N ASP A 449 25.41 -1.06 3.25
CA ASP A 449 25.06 -1.02 1.84
C ASP A 449 24.37 -2.33 1.47
N LEU A 450 23.32 -2.23 0.65
CA LEU A 450 22.60 -3.35 0.07
C LEU A 450 22.48 -3.11 -1.43
N SER A 451 22.75 -4.14 -2.23
CA SER A 451 22.46 -4.17 -3.65
C SER A 451 21.74 -5.46 -4.02
N LEU A 452 20.79 -5.36 -4.94
CA LEU A 452 20.02 -6.46 -5.48
C LEU A 452 19.76 -6.18 -6.96
N ASN A 453 20.03 -7.17 -7.80
CA ASN A 453 19.68 -7.21 -9.20
C ASN A 453 18.72 -8.36 -9.43
N ILE A 454 17.73 -8.15 -10.29
CA ILE A 454 16.75 -9.14 -10.70
C ILE A 454 16.61 -9.05 -12.21
N THR A 455 16.66 -10.20 -12.88
CA THR A 455 16.33 -10.34 -14.30
C THR A 455 15.35 -11.47 -14.45
N GLY A 456 14.41 -11.37 -15.39
CA GLY A 456 13.48 -12.46 -15.62
C GLY A 456 12.67 -12.30 -16.89
N ASP A 457 11.74 -13.21 -17.07
CA ASP A 457 10.90 -13.35 -18.24
C ASP A 457 9.46 -13.59 -17.83
N TYR A 458 8.55 -13.06 -18.64
CA TYR A 458 7.12 -13.29 -18.51
C TYR A 458 6.57 -13.87 -19.82
N ALA A 459 6.11 -15.12 -19.79
CA ALA A 459 5.66 -15.85 -20.97
C ALA A 459 4.24 -16.39 -20.78
N ALA A 460 3.48 -16.53 -21.86
CA ALA A 460 2.17 -17.17 -21.78
C ALA A 460 2.35 -18.66 -21.43
N GLY A 461 1.71 -19.10 -20.35
CA GLY A 461 1.75 -20.47 -19.85
C GLY A 461 0.53 -21.29 -20.26
N ASP A 462 0.59 -22.61 -20.01
CA ASP A 462 -0.53 -23.54 -20.28
C ASP A 462 -0.92 -24.40 -19.08
N GLN A 463 -0.21 -24.30 -17.95
CA GLN A 463 -0.49 -25.02 -16.71
C GLN A 463 -1.04 -24.06 -15.65
N THR A 464 -2.21 -24.40 -15.11
CA THR A 464 -2.78 -23.66 -13.98
C THR A 464 -1.87 -23.78 -12.75
N PRO A 465 -1.62 -22.70 -12.00
CA PRO A 465 -0.84 -22.77 -10.77
C PRO A 465 -1.45 -23.76 -9.77
N GLU A 466 -0.58 -24.54 -9.12
CA GLU A 466 -0.99 -25.46 -8.06
C GLU A 466 -1.21 -24.68 -6.76
N THR A 467 -2.45 -24.29 -6.47
CA THR A 467 -2.78 -23.48 -5.28
C THR A 467 -3.16 -24.31 -4.05
N GLU A 468 -3.55 -25.56 -4.25
CA GLU A 468 -3.89 -26.49 -3.17
C GLU A 468 -2.62 -27.11 -2.58
N LEU A 469 -2.66 -27.54 -1.32
CA LEU A 469 -1.50 -28.17 -0.67
C LEU A 469 -1.31 -29.63 -1.10
N PRO A 470 -0.07 -30.16 -1.05
CA PRO A 470 0.18 -31.58 -1.27
C PRO A 470 -0.61 -32.47 -0.30
N ALA A 471 -1.05 -33.64 -0.78
CA ALA A 471 -1.83 -34.57 0.03
C ALA A 471 -1.02 -35.05 1.26
N GLY A 472 -1.57 -34.83 2.46
CA GLY A 472 -0.91 -35.19 3.72
C GLY A 472 0.10 -34.17 4.24
N ALA A 473 0.19 -32.99 3.61
CA ALA A 473 1.01 -31.89 4.11
C ALA A 473 0.65 -31.51 5.55
N THR A 474 1.68 -31.24 6.36
CA THR A 474 1.49 -30.65 7.68
C THR A 474 1.32 -29.15 7.51
N VAL A 475 0.26 -28.57 8.09
CA VAL A 475 -0.05 -27.15 7.96
C VAL A 475 0.00 -26.48 9.32
N VAL A 476 0.78 -25.41 9.41
CA VAL A 476 0.96 -24.60 10.62
C VAL A 476 0.49 -23.16 10.34
N PRO A 477 -0.50 -22.63 11.06
CA PRO A 477 -0.88 -21.23 10.95
C PRO A 477 0.29 -20.30 11.30
N TYR A 478 0.51 -19.24 10.52
CA TYR A 478 1.66 -18.35 10.69
C TYR A 478 1.71 -17.69 12.09
N GLU A 479 0.56 -17.53 12.76
CA GLU A 479 0.49 -16.97 14.10
C GLU A 479 1.26 -17.81 15.12
N GLN A 480 1.39 -19.11 14.89
CA GLN A 480 2.18 -20.00 15.75
C GLN A 480 3.69 -19.79 15.57
N LEU A 481 4.16 -19.34 14.40
CA LEU A 481 5.55 -18.95 14.19
C LEU A 481 5.89 -17.68 15.00
N ILE A 482 5.01 -16.68 14.94
CA ILE A 482 5.21 -15.39 15.63
C ILE A 482 5.17 -15.58 17.15
N ALA A 483 4.23 -16.37 17.67
CA ALA A 483 4.12 -16.65 19.09
C ALA A 483 5.34 -17.42 19.66
N GLY A 484 5.98 -18.26 18.83
CA GLY A 484 7.21 -18.97 19.21
C GLY A 484 8.45 -18.07 19.26
N ALA A 485 8.57 -17.12 18.32
CA ALA A 485 9.72 -16.21 18.23
C ALA A 485 9.73 -15.10 19.31
N LEU A 486 8.56 -14.66 19.77
CA LEU A 486 8.43 -13.64 20.83
C LEU A 486 8.40 -14.23 22.26
N GLY A 487 8.38 -15.56 22.38
CA GLY A 487 8.33 -16.28 23.66
C GLY A 487 9.66 -16.89 24.13
N GLY A 488 10.76 -16.61 23.42
CA GLY A 488 12.12 -17.14 23.67
C GLY A 488 13.00 -16.22 24.51
#